data_AF-A0A7W3RAG2-F1
#
_entry.id   AF-A0A7W3RAG2-F1
#
_cell.length_a   1.000
_cell.length_b   1.000
_cell.length_c   1.000
_cell.angle_alpha   90.00
_cell.angle_beta   90.00
_cell.angle_gamma   90.00
#
_symmetry.space_group_name_H-M   'P 1'
#
loop_
_entity.id
_entity.type
_entity.pdbx_description
1 polymer ?
#
loop_
_entity_poly.entity_id
_entity_poly.type
_entity_poly.pdbx_seq_one_letter_code
_entity_poly.pdbx_strand_id
1 'polypeptide(L)'
;MGGLEPAGTLHGRLQRGRGVGARRAVSVPGAGELVYDCIRRDPREDRQVEARAWYLTRLVVGLGLPVGPIAGHLLARVDAAGDDEWRAGLAIDVLVGMAGRGRGDAVGPLRRYVAEGRYWRWALEAMWESGGPALCEGLAEVVLARADDAGLCDAVDPGWGPWAAWSSAQPRIRDALRARHADRASAARRQPPDVTAMTGGQLVALVRRSFWPALVELGRRGDLVVLELAEERALRNAWGGLPRLAGALRELGAAALPRARIWAAGDDALLAAHGIDVLADHGDAGDLDVLLQALTDAVQAGDWCAAEAPARGLGRLRAARAAPVLREAWAATTHSYARADILTGLRGAAPQDADRYLDEALDDCEPRVRRLACTAAAPAMLARVRARRDDPLENDEVRAAAADRLHTRHQD
;
A
#
# COMPACT_ATOMS: atom_id res chain seq x y z
N MET A 1 20.19 6.80 -12.09
CA MET A 1 19.22 6.66 -10.99
C MET A 1 19.67 7.56 -9.86
N GLY A 2 19.00 8.70 -9.65
CA GLY A 2 19.33 9.57 -8.54
C GLY A 2 18.74 8.99 -7.26
N GLY A 3 19.61 8.65 -6.31
CA GLY A 3 19.23 7.99 -5.06
C GLY A 3 18.38 8.87 -4.13
N LEU A 4 17.89 8.24 -3.06
CA LEU A 4 17.21 8.94 -1.99
C LEU A 4 18.19 9.84 -1.24
N GLU A 5 17.78 11.08 -1.00
CA GLU A 5 18.51 12.02 -0.18
C GLU A 5 18.49 11.59 1.30
N PRO A 6 19.44 12.09 2.12
CA PRO A 6 19.49 11.76 3.54
C PRO A 6 18.17 12.10 4.24
N ALA A 7 17.69 11.20 5.10
CA ALA A 7 16.38 11.27 5.75
C ALA A 7 16.14 12.55 6.58
N GLY A 8 17.22 13.20 7.03
CA GLY A 8 17.17 14.47 7.76
C GLY A 8 16.84 15.70 6.90
N THR A 9 17.10 15.64 5.59
CA THR A 9 16.89 16.75 4.65
C THR A 9 15.40 16.95 4.32
N LEU A 10 15.02 18.14 3.83
CA LEU A 10 13.66 18.35 3.35
C LEU A 10 13.33 17.40 2.19
N HIS A 11 14.24 17.26 1.23
CA HIS A 11 14.03 16.40 0.07
C HIS A 11 13.88 14.93 0.48
N GLY A 12 14.75 14.42 1.35
CA GLY A 12 14.66 13.03 1.85
C GLY A 12 13.36 12.72 2.60
N ARG A 13 12.78 13.72 3.30
CA ARG A 13 11.46 13.60 3.95
C ARG A 13 10.31 13.57 2.95
N LEU A 14 10.36 14.42 1.93
CA LEU A 14 9.39 14.44 0.83
C LEU A 14 9.43 13.13 0.03
N GLN A 15 10.65 12.64 -0.27
CA GLN A 15 10.89 11.38 -0.95
C GLN A 15 10.46 10.14 -0.16
N ARG A 16 10.26 10.25 1.16
CA ARG A 16 9.68 9.19 1.99
C ARG A 16 8.18 9.38 2.21
N GLY A 17 7.60 10.47 1.74
CA GLY A 17 6.17 10.78 1.97
C GLY A 17 5.84 11.12 3.42
N ARG A 18 6.80 11.64 4.20
CA ARG A 18 6.60 11.94 5.61
C ARG A 18 5.83 13.24 5.82
N GLY A 19 4.92 13.25 6.80
CA GLY A 19 4.14 14.43 7.16
C GLY A 19 4.98 15.62 7.58
N VAL A 20 6.13 15.40 8.24
CA VAL A 20 7.06 16.49 8.59
C VAL A 20 7.71 17.15 7.37
N GLY A 21 7.89 16.40 6.27
CA GLY A 21 8.32 16.94 4.99
C GLY A 21 7.27 17.87 4.40
N ALA A 22 6.00 17.44 4.42
CA ALA A 22 4.89 18.23 3.91
C ALA A 22 4.72 19.56 4.67
N ARG A 23 4.75 19.52 6.01
CA ARG A 23 4.63 20.74 6.82
C ARG A 23 5.78 21.71 6.60
N ARG A 24 7.01 21.21 6.46
CA ARG A 24 8.19 22.06 6.24
C ARG A 24 8.24 22.65 4.83
N ALA A 25 7.70 21.96 3.83
CA ALA A 25 7.70 22.46 2.45
C ALA A 25 7.00 23.81 2.30
N VAL A 26 5.95 24.07 3.09
CA VAL A 26 5.17 25.33 3.05
C VAL A 26 6.02 26.56 3.43
N SER A 27 7.05 26.39 4.26
CA SER A 27 7.88 27.50 4.76
C SER A 27 9.26 27.59 4.11
N VAL A 28 9.59 26.71 3.15
CA VAL A 28 10.91 26.65 2.52
C VAL A 28 10.82 27.13 1.06
N PRO A 29 11.44 28.26 0.71
CA PRO A 29 11.56 28.70 -0.68
C PRO A 29 12.19 27.63 -1.56
N GLY A 30 11.64 27.42 -2.76
CA GLY A 30 12.13 26.42 -3.71
C GLY A 30 11.70 24.97 -3.41
N ALA A 31 10.93 24.72 -2.35
CA ALA A 31 10.42 23.36 -2.06
C ALA A 31 9.59 22.76 -3.21
N GLY A 32 9.00 23.60 -4.06
CA GLY A 32 8.27 23.15 -5.26
C GLY A 32 9.09 22.30 -6.21
N GLU A 33 10.37 22.62 -6.42
CA GLU A 33 11.24 21.80 -7.29
C GLU A 33 11.55 20.43 -6.66
N LEU A 34 11.64 20.35 -5.34
CA LEU A 34 11.79 19.06 -4.64
C LEU A 34 10.53 18.20 -4.79
N VAL A 35 9.34 18.81 -4.77
CA VAL A 35 8.08 18.11 -5.02
C VAL A 35 8.03 17.60 -6.47
N TYR A 36 8.43 18.41 -7.44
CA TYR A 36 8.53 17.94 -8.82
C TYR A 36 9.56 16.83 -9.00
N ASP A 37 10.72 16.90 -8.33
CA ASP A 37 11.71 15.83 -8.40
C ASP A 37 11.15 14.50 -7.86
N CYS A 38 10.40 14.53 -6.75
CA CYS A 38 9.68 13.36 -6.26
C CYS A 38 8.70 12.79 -7.30
N ILE A 39 7.95 13.63 -8.01
CA ILE A 39 7.00 13.17 -9.04
C ILE A 39 7.75 12.54 -10.22
N ARG A 40 8.84 13.19 -10.67
CA ARG A 40 9.60 12.75 -11.86
C ARG A 40 10.38 11.47 -11.64
N ARG A 41 10.94 11.28 -10.44
CA ARG A 41 11.82 10.16 -10.12
C ARG A 41 11.12 8.96 -9.49
N ASP A 42 9.89 9.16 -9.02
CA ASP A 42 9.11 8.16 -8.29
C ASP A 42 9.92 7.43 -7.20
N PRO A 43 10.10 8.06 -6.02
CA PRO A 43 10.90 7.51 -4.93
C PRO A 43 10.16 6.43 -4.12
N ARG A 44 9.06 5.88 -4.65
CA ARG A 44 8.35 4.77 -3.98
C ARG A 44 9.20 3.52 -4.00
N GLU A 45 9.27 2.85 -2.87
CA GLU A 45 9.99 1.58 -2.73
C GLU A 45 9.18 0.45 -3.36
N ASP A 46 7.90 0.36 -2.98
CA ASP A 46 6.92 -0.50 -3.64
C ASP A 46 5.90 0.35 -4.40
N ARG A 47 6.11 0.46 -5.71
CA ARG A 47 5.31 1.29 -6.60
C ARG A 47 3.89 0.75 -6.82
N GLN A 48 3.64 -0.51 -6.49
CA GLN A 48 2.34 -1.18 -6.70
C GLN A 48 1.34 -0.80 -5.62
N VAL A 49 1.80 -0.57 -4.39
CA VAL A 49 0.93 -0.42 -3.22
C VAL A 49 1.07 0.95 -2.55
N GLU A 50 2.19 1.64 -2.71
CA GLU A 50 2.43 2.90 -1.99
C GLU A 50 1.58 4.08 -2.50
N ALA A 51 0.82 4.67 -1.57
CA ALA A 51 -0.13 5.77 -1.79
C ALA A 51 0.51 7.18 -1.88
N ARG A 52 1.62 7.32 -2.62
CA ARG A 52 2.36 8.59 -2.69
C ARG A 52 1.63 9.71 -3.44
N ALA A 53 0.75 9.37 -4.37
CA ALA A 53 0.03 10.33 -5.19
C ALA A 53 -0.80 11.31 -4.35
N TRP A 54 -1.60 10.83 -3.38
CA TRP A 54 -2.42 11.69 -2.52
C TRP A 54 -1.59 12.78 -1.81
N TYR A 55 -0.43 12.38 -1.28
CA TYR A 55 0.51 13.25 -0.59
C TYR A 55 1.10 14.32 -1.50
N LEU A 56 1.59 13.93 -2.67
CA LEU A 56 2.19 14.87 -3.62
C LEU A 56 1.13 15.80 -4.23
N THR A 57 -0.08 15.31 -4.51
CA THR A 57 -1.21 16.14 -4.93
C THR A 57 -1.53 17.21 -3.89
N ARG A 58 -1.53 16.87 -2.60
CA ARG A 58 -1.77 17.86 -1.53
C ARG A 58 -0.71 18.96 -1.54
N LEU A 59 0.55 18.58 -1.76
CA LEU A 59 1.65 19.54 -1.83
C LEU A 59 1.58 20.42 -3.08
N VAL A 60 1.35 19.83 -4.24
CA VAL A 60 1.20 20.57 -5.51
C VAL A 60 0.06 21.59 -5.42
N VAL A 61 -1.09 21.19 -4.90
CA VAL A 61 -2.24 22.10 -4.72
C VAL A 61 -1.96 23.13 -3.63
N GLY A 62 -1.48 22.69 -2.46
CA GLY A 62 -1.25 23.57 -1.30
C GLY A 62 -0.15 24.61 -1.50
N LEU A 63 0.85 24.30 -2.33
CA LEU A 63 1.93 25.24 -2.71
C LEU A 63 1.59 26.04 -3.97
N GLY A 64 0.44 25.81 -4.61
CA GLY A 64 0.03 26.52 -5.83
C GLY A 64 0.94 26.23 -7.03
N LEU A 65 1.52 25.03 -7.10
CA LEU A 65 2.47 24.69 -8.16
C LEU A 65 1.78 24.57 -9.54
N PRO A 66 2.41 25.06 -10.62
CA PRO A 66 1.86 24.94 -11.96
C PRO A 66 1.84 23.48 -12.46
N VAL A 67 0.88 23.17 -13.34
CA VAL A 67 0.76 21.83 -13.94
C VAL A 67 1.88 21.53 -14.96
N GLY A 68 2.41 22.57 -15.60
CA GLY A 68 3.34 22.47 -16.74
C GLY A 68 4.53 21.53 -16.50
N PRO A 69 5.26 21.62 -15.38
CA PRO A 69 6.40 20.73 -15.13
C PRO A 69 6.04 19.25 -14.95
N ILE A 70 4.81 18.93 -14.51
CA ILE A 70 4.32 17.54 -14.40
C ILE A 70 3.88 17.05 -15.78
N ALA A 71 3.10 17.87 -16.51
CA ALA A 71 2.66 17.55 -17.86
C ALA A 71 3.84 17.40 -18.83
N GLY A 72 4.86 18.25 -18.71
CA GLY A 72 6.07 18.21 -19.53
C GLY A 72 6.93 16.98 -19.27
N HIS A 73 6.95 16.48 -18.02
CA HIS A 73 7.53 15.16 -17.71
C HIS A 73 6.73 14.07 -18.41
N LEU A 74 5.42 14.01 -18.16
CA LEU A 74 4.53 12.96 -18.65
C LEU A 74 4.46 12.85 -20.19
N LEU A 75 4.64 13.97 -20.91
CA LEU A 75 4.56 14.03 -22.38
C LEU A 75 5.96 14.07 -23.04
N ALA A 76 7.04 13.84 -22.31
CA ALA A 76 8.39 13.87 -22.86
C ALA A 76 8.62 12.67 -23.81
N ARG A 77 9.33 12.89 -24.94
CA ARG A 77 9.62 11.84 -25.94
C ARG A 77 10.36 10.62 -25.38
N VAL A 78 11.12 10.79 -24.30
CA VAL A 78 11.81 9.68 -23.62
C VAL A 78 10.80 8.65 -23.10
N ASP A 79 9.57 9.06 -22.81
CA ASP A 79 8.51 8.18 -22.29
C ASP A 79 7.84 7.36 -23.40
N ALA A 80 8.04 7.72 -24.67
CA ALA A 80 7.62 6.90 -25.81
C ALA A 80 8.61 5.75 -26.11
N ALA A 81 9.83 5.80 -25.57
CA ALA A 81 10.92 4.86 -25.90
C ALA A 81 11.35 3.95 -24.73
N GLY A 82 10.99 4.28 -23.48
CA GLY A 82 11.30 3.47 -22.30
C GLY A 82 10.16 2.53 -21.89
N ASP A 83 10.49 1.43 -21.23
CA ASP A 83 9.53 0.41 -20.73
C ASP A 83 9.19 0.55 -19.23
N ASP A 84 9.69 1.58 -18.53
CA ASP A 84 9.37 1.81 -17.10
C ASP A 84 8.00 2.48 -16.92
N GLU A 85 6.95 1.65 -16.82
CA GLU A 85 5.55 2.10 -16.65
C GLU A 85 5.31 2.96 -15.42
N TRP A 86 6.08 2.71 -14.36
CA TRP A 86 5.88 3.36 -13.09
C TRP A 86 6.32 4.83 -13.10
N ARG A 87 7.20 5.21 -14.02
CA ARG A 87 7.62 6.60 -14.22
C ARG A 87 6.46 7.52 -14.64
N ALA A 88 5.47 6.98 -15.36
CA ALA A 88 4.27 7.70 -15.78
C ALA A 88 3.17 7.63 -14.71
N GLY A 89 3.03 6.47 -14.05
CA GLY A 89 1.98 6.20 -13.07
C GLY A 89 1.82 7.28 -12.00
N LEU A 90 2.90 7.62 -11.28
CA LEU A 90 2.83 8.62 -10.22
C LEU A 90 2.42 10.01 -10.74
N ALA A 91 2.89 10.41 -11.92
CA ALA A 91 2.54 11.70 -12.52
C ALA A 91 1.07 11.74 -12.96
N ILE A 92 0.55 10.63 -13.52
CA ILE A 92 -0.86 10.45 -13.87
C ILE A 92 -1.72 10.59 -12.62
N ASP A 93 -1.42 9.82 -11.56
CA ASP A 93 -2.21 9.82 -10.34
C ASP A 93 -2.21 11.20 -9.65
N VAL A 94 -1.08 11.92 -9.72
CA VAL A 94 -1.01 13.31 -9.22
C VAL A 94 -1.89 14.26 -10.03
N LEU A 95 -1.84 14.20 -11.36
CA LEU A 95 -2.70 15.03 -12.22
C LEU A 95 -4.18 14.72 -12.03
N VAL A 96 -4.54 13.45 -11.89
CA VAL A 96 -5.90 13.00 -11.59
C VAL A 96 -6.34 13.56 -10.24
N GLY A 97 -5.50 13.43 -9.21
CA GLY A 97 -5.78 14.03 -7.89
C GLY A 97 -5.90 15.55 -7.95
N MET A 98 -5.13 16.24 -8.79
CA MET A 98 -5.27 17.69 -9.01
C MET A 98 -6.64 18.01 -9.60
N ALA A 99 -7.05 17.31 -10.67
CA ALA A 99 -8.35 17.48 -11.29
C ALA A 99 -9.50 17.23 -10.29
N GLY A 100 -9.39 16.18 -9.48
CA GLY A 100 -10.33 15.88 -8.39
C GLY A 100 -10.43 16.97 -7.31
N ARG A 101 -9.39 17.81 -7.15
CA ARG A 101 -9.41 19.00 -6.28
C ARG A 101 -9.83 20.29 -7.01
N GLY A 102 -10.39 20.19 -8.21
CA GLY A 102 -10.88 21.33 -8.98
C GLY A 102 -9.81 22.07 -9.79
N ARG A 103 -8.59 21.53 -9.93
CA ARG A 103 -7.56 22.10 -10.82
C ARG A 103 -7.84 21.70 -12.27
N GLY A 104 -8.70 22.47 -12.94
CA GLY A 104 -9.10 22.23 -14.33
C GLY A 104 -7.93 22.24 -15.33
N ASP A 105 -6.84 22.93 -15.01
CA ASP A 105 -5.61 22.94 -15.82
C ASP A 105 -4.90 21.58 -15.91
N ALA A 106 -5.23 20.62 -15.02
CA ALA A 106 -4.74 19.24 -15.07
C ALA A 106 -5.49 18.35 -16.08
N VAL A 107 -6.72 18.70 -16.47
CA VAL A 107 -7.56 17.86 -17.33
C VAL A 107 -7.02 17.77 -18.76
N GLY A 108 -6.55 18.88 -19.33
CA GLY A 108 -6.02 18.92 -20.69
C GLY A 108 -4.85 17.95 -20.91
N PRO A 109 -3.79 18.00 -20.08
CA PRO A 109 -2.68 17.05 -20.13
C PRO A 109 -3.12 15.58 -20.01
N LEU A 110 -4.05 15.25 -19.11
CA LEU A 110 -4.56 13.89 -18.95
C LEU A 110 -5.25 13.38 -20.21
N ARG A 111 -6.17 14.18 -20.78
CA ARG A 111 -6.88 13.81 -22.01
C ARG A 111 -5.92 13.63 -23.19
N ARG A 112 -4.90 14.49 -23.28
CA ARG A 112 -3.84 14.34 -24.28
C ARG A 112 -3.06 13.04 -24.07
N TYR A 113 -2.74 12.70 -22.82
CA TYR A 113 -2.03 11.46 -22.52
C TYR A 113 -2.87 10.22 -22.80
N VAL A 114 -4.20 10.25 -22.62
CA VAL A 114 -5.09 9.16 -23.07
C VAL A 114 -5.02 9.00 -24.61
N ALA A 115 -4.94 10.11 -25.35
CA ALA A 115 -4.89 10.06 -26.82
C ALA A 115 -3.53 9.60 -27.36
N GLU A 116 -2.41 10.03 -26.76
CA GLU A 116 -1.06 9.87 -27.31
C GLU A 116 -0.19 8.89 -26.51
N GLY A 117 -0.39 8.81 -25.19
CA GLY A 117 0.52 8.17 -24.23
C GLY A 117 0.54 6.65 -24.28
N ARG A 118 1.70 6.06 -23.95
CA ARG A 118 1.89 4.61 -23.94
C ARG A 118 0.97 3.91 -22.93
N TYR A 119 0.90 4.46 -21.73
CA TYR A 119 0.11 3.92 -20.60
C TYR A 119 -1.28 4.56 -20.52
N TRP A 120 -1.90 4.82 -21.66
CA TRP A 120 -3.20 5.50 -21.76
C TRP A 120 -4.32 4.77 -20.98
N ARG A 121 -4.26 3.44 -20.90
CA ARG A 121 -5.25 2.62 -20.17
C ARG A 121 -5.25 2.97 -18.69
N TRP A 122 -4.08 3.04 -18.07
CA TRP A 122 -3.94 3.47 -16.67
C TRP A 122 -4.49 4.88 -16.49
N ALA A 123 -4.10 5.83 -17.34
CA ALA A 123 -4.62 7.20 -17.24
C ALA A 123 -6.16 7.25 -17.31
N LEU A 124 -6.77 6.46 -18.21
CA LEU A 124 -8.22 6.37 -18.30
C LEU A 124 -8.86 5.76 -17.04
N GLU A 125 -8.29 4.67 -16.52
CA GLU A 125 -8.75 4.00 -15.30
C GLU A 125 -8.68 4.94 -14.09
N ALA A 126 -7.54 5.60 -13.89
CA ALA A 126 -7.35 6.57 -12.82
C ALA A 126 -8.31 7.78 -12.94
N MET A 127 -8.51 8.31 -14.16
CA MET A 127 -9.49 9.37 -14.40
C MET A 127 -10.91 8.93 -14.03
N TRP A 128 -11.29 7.70 -14.38
CA TRP A 128 -12.61 7.16 -14.08
C TRP A 128 -12.80 6.95 -12.57
N GLU A 129 -11.82 6.39 -11.88
CA GLU A 129 -11.87 6.16 -10.43
C GLU A 129 -12.01 7.45 -9.63
N SER A 130 -11.28 8.50 -10.01
CA SER A 130 -11.28 9.74 -9.25
C SER A 130 -12.39 10.71 -9.63
N GLY A 131 -12.68 10.84 -10.93
CA GLY A 131 -13.58 11.87 -11.46
C GLY A 131 -14.88 11.33 -12.07
N GLY A 132 -15.01 10.00 -12.15
CA GLY A 132 -16.18 9.34 -12.71
C GLY A 132 -16.44 9.70 -14.18
N PRO A 133 -17.71 9.60 -14.62
CA PRO A 133 -18.10 9.88 -16.01
C PRO A 133 -17.74 11.29 -16.50
N ALA A 134 -17.79 12.30 -15.64
CA ALA A 134 -17.55 13.69 -16.02
C ALA A 134 -16.11 13.93 -16.50
N LEU A 135 -15.12 13.36 -15.81
CA LEU A 135 -13.72 13.50 -16.21
C LEU A 135 -13.39 12.73 -17.49
N CYS A 136 -14.15 11.66 -17.78
CA CYS A 136 -13.97 10.79 -18.93
C CYS A 136 -14.88 11.13 -20.14
N GLU A 137 -15.61 12.24 -20.08
CA GLU A 137 -16.55 12.62 -21.15
C GLU A 137 -15.86 12.71 -22.51
N GLY A 138 -16.45 12.09 -23.54
CA GLY A 138 -15.91 12.07 -24.91
C GLY A 138 -14.65 11.24 -25.13
N LEU A 139 -14.09 10.59 -24.11
CA LEU A 139 -12.89 9.75 -24.28
C LEU A 139 -13.17 8.41 -24.97
N ALA A 140 -14.43 7.97 -25.03
CA ALA A 140 -14.79 6.74 -25.75
C ALA A 140 -14.35 6.79 -27.22
N GLU A 141 -14.60 7.91 -27.91
CA GLU A 141 -14.18 8.10 -29.31
C GLU A 141 -12.66 8.17 -29.46
N VAL A 142 -11.98 8.79 -28.49
CA VAL A 142 -10.51 8.86 -28.46
C VAL A 142 -9.89 7.47 -28.36
N VAL A 143 -10.44 6.62 -27.48
CA VAL A 143 -9.98 5.23 -27.32
C VAL A 143 -10.29 4.41 -28.57
N LEU A 144 -11.48 4.54 -29.15
CA LEU A 144 -11.88 3.82 -30.35
C LEU A 144 -11.08 4.21 -31.60
N ALA A 145 -10.63 5.46 -31.69
CA ALA A 145 -9.73 5.93 -32.75
C ALA A 145 -8.29 5.41 -32.56
N ARG A 146 -7.90 5.09 -31.32
CA ARG A 146 -6.55 4.64 -30.97
C ARG A 146 -6.35 3.13 -31.09
N ALA A 147 -7.35 2.34 -30.72
CA ALA A 147 -7.26 0.89 -30.64
C ALA A 147 -8.03 0.21 -31.78
N ASP A 148 -7.39 -0.75 -32.43
CA ASP A 148 -8.08 -1.74 -33.23
C ASP A 148 -8.89 -2.69 -32.33
N ASP A 149 -9.65 -3.61 -32.92
CA ASP A 149 -10.55 -4.46 -32.14
C ASP A 149 -9.79 -5.43 -31.21
N ALA A 150 -8.60 -5.89 -31.62
CA ALA A 150 -7.75 -6.75 -30.78
C ALA A 150 -7.21 -5.98 -29.57
N GLY A 151 -6.60 -4.80 -29.80
CA GLY A 151 -6.10 -3.94 -28.73
C GLY A 151 -7.21 -3.44 -27.80
N LEU A 152 -8.42 -3.24 -28.32
CA LEU A 152 -9.60 -2.91 -27.51
C LEU A 152 -10.02 -4.09 -26.62
N CYS A 153 -10.06 -5.32 -27.14
CA CYS A 153 -10.36 -6.53 -26.37
C CYS A 153 -9.37 -6.77 -25.22
N ASP A 154 -8.09 -6.48 -25.45
CA ASP A 154 -7.06 -6.59 -24.42
C ASP A 154 -7.18 -5.48 -23.36
N ALA A 155 -7.59 -4.28 -23.76
CA ALA A 155 -7.71 -3.14 -22.86
C ALA A 155 -8.92 -3.23 -21.92
N VAL A 156 -10.08 -3.69 -22.41
CA VAL A 156 -11.32 -3.70 -21.62
C VAL A 156 -11.26 -4.64 -20.42
N ASP A 157 -11.67 -4.15 -19.25
CA ASP A 157 -11.92 -4.98 -18.08
C ASP A 157 -13.41 -4.93 -17.69
N PRO A 158 -14.15 -6.04 -17.77
CA PRO A 158 -15.55 -6.07 -17.38
C PRO A 158 -15.86 -5.67 -15.93
N GLY A 159 -14.87 -5.71 -15.03
CA GLY A 159 -15.03 -5.36 -13.62
C GLY A 159 -14.57 -3.95 -13.25
N TRP A 160 -13.97 -3.20 -14.17
CA TRP A 160 -13.25 -1.97 -13.84
C TRP A 160 -13.30 -0.91 -14.94
N GLY A 161 -13.28 0.37 -14.58
CA GLY A 161 -13.19 1.46 -15.55
C GLY A 161 -14.50 1.85 -16.26
N PRO A 162 -14.43 2.65 -17.34
CA PRO A 162 -15.60 3.27 -17.96
C PRO A 162 -16.36 2.33 -18.92
N TRP A 163 -15.84 1.13 -19.17
CA TRP A 163 -16.25 0.28 -20.30
C TRP A 163 -17.73 -0.10 -20.27
N ALA A 164 -18.23 -0.49 -19.09
CA ALA A 164 -19.63 -0.84 -18.92
C ALA A 164 -20.55 0.34 -19.24
N ALA A 165 -20.20 1.55 -18.78
CA ALA A 165 -20.97 2.77 -19.04
C ALA A 165 -20.98 3.14 -20.53
N TRP A 166 -19.85 2.95 -21.23
CA TRP A 166 -19.73 3.27 -22.65
C TRP A 166 -20.37 2.22 -23.58
N SER A 167 -20.54 0.98 -23.12
CA SER A 167 -21.04 -0.14 -23.93
C SER A 167 -22.47 0.06 -24.50
N SER A 168 -23.28 0.91 -23.87
CA SER A 168 -24.64 1.23 -24.33
C SER A 168 -24.61 2.05 -25.62
N ALA A 169 -23.68 3.01 -25.70
CA ALA A 169 -23.53 3.93 -26.83
C ALA A 169 -22.54 3.43 -27.88
N GLN A 170 -21.61 2.55 -27.51
CA GLN A 170 -20.47 2.15 -28.36
C GLN A 170 -20.48 0.64 -28.66
N PRO A 171 -20.97 0.22 -29.85
CA PRO A 171 -21.03 -1.18 -30.25
C PRO A 171 -19.70 -1.94 -30.15
N ARG A 172 -18.59 -1.33 -30.60
CA ARG A 172 -17.25 -1.95 -30.56
C ARG A 172 -16.80 -2.30 -29.13
N ILE A 173 -17.08 -1.42 -28.16
CA ILE A 173 -16.76 -1.65 -26.74
C ILE A 173 -17.62 -2.78 -26.17
N ARG A 174 -18.92 -2.80 -26.50
CA ARG A 174 -19.83 -3.86 -26.07
C ARG A 174 -19.38 -5.23 -26.59
N ASP A 175 -18.96 -5.30 -27.84
CA ASP A 175 -18.54 -6.57 -28.44
C ASP A 175 -17.19 -7.05 -27.86
N ALA A 176 -16.26 -6.13 -27.59
CA ALA A 176 -15.03 -6.43 -26.86
C ALA A 176 -15.28 -6.97 -25.44
N LEU A 177 -16.19 -6.35 -24.67
CA LEU A 177 -16.58 -6.83 -23.35
C LEU A 177 -17.20 -8.24 -23.40
N ARG A 178 -18.05 -8.51 -24.39
CA ARG A 178 -18.65 -9.85 -24.59
C ARG A 178 -17.60 -10.91 -24.86
N ALA A 179 -16.62 -10.62 -25.71
CA ALA A 179 -15.49 -11.52 -25.95
C ALA A 179 -14.73 -11.81 -24.65
N ARG A 180 -14.40 -10.76 -23.88
CA ARG A 180 -13.68 -10.91 -22.60
C ARG A 180 -14.45 -11.72 -21.56
N HIS A 181 -15.77 -11.58 -21.50
CA HIS A 181 -16.62 -12.41 -20.64
C HIS A 181 -16.63 -13.88 -21.06
N ALA A 182 -16.68 -14.18 -22.36
CA ALA A 182 -16.65 -15.55 -22.86
C ALA A 182 -15.33 -16.26 -22.51
N ASP A 183 -14.20 -15.54 -22.57
CA ASP A 183 -12.89 -16.05 -22.15
C ASP A 183 -12.86 -16.36 -20.65
N ARG A 184 -13.31 -15.41 -19.81
CA ARG A 184 -13.36 -15.60 -18.35
C ARG A 184 -14.28 -16.77 -17.96
N ALA A 185 -15.44 -16.91 -18.60
CA ALA A 185 -16.35 -18.03 -18.35
C ALA A 185 -15.74 -19.38 -18.76
N SER A 186 -14.91 -19.40 -19.80
CA SER A 186 -14.18 -20.60 -20.22
C SER A 186 -13.11 -21.01 -19.21
N ALA A 187 -12.41 -20.05 -18.59
CA ALA A 187 -11.46 -20.32 -17.50
C ALA A 187 -12.15 -20.78 -16.19
N ALA A 188 -13.31 -20.20 -15.85
CA ALA A 188 -14.03 -20.46 -14.60
C ALA A 188 -14.66 -21.86 -14.48
N ARG A 189 -14.75 -22.63 -15.58
CA ARG A 189 -15.32 -23.99 -15.59
C ARG A 189 -14.53 -25.03 -14.77
N ARG A 190 -13.34 -24.69 -14.24
CA ARG A 190 -12.60 -25.53 -13.28
C ARG A 190 -12.97 -25.11 -11.86
N GLN A 191 -14.01 -25.70 -11.28
CA GLN A 191 -14.39 -25.43 -9.90
C GLN A 191 -13.30 -25.92 -8.94
N PRO A 192 -12.78 -25.08 -8.03
CA PRO A 192 -11.81 -25.53 -7.04
C PRO A 192 -12.46 -26.51 -6.03
N PRO A 193 -11.68 -27.43 -5.44
CA PRO A 193 -12.20 -28.32 -4.41
C PRO A 193 -12.71 -27.54 -3.19
N ASP A 194 -13.84 -27.97 -2.63
CA ASP A 194 -14.33 -27.45 -1.36
C ASP A 194 -13.51 -28.02 -0.19
N VAL A 195 -12.59 -27.21 0.33
CA VAL A 195 -11.70 -27.59 1.44
C VAL A 195 -12.43 -27.65 2.78
N THR A 196 -13.57 -26.97 2.93
CA THR A 196 -14.26 -26.87 4.23
C THR A 196 -14.92 -28.19 4.64
N ALA A 197 -15.33 -29.00 3.66
CA ALA A 197 -15.93 -30.32 3.88
C ALA A 197 -14.91 -31.48 4.02
N MET A 198 -13.62 -31.22 3.79
CA MET A 198 -12.58 -32.26 3.78
C MET A 198 -12.05 -32.60 5.18
N THR A 199 -11.50 -33.80 5.36
CA THR A 199 -10.79 -34.21 6.59
C THR A 199 -9.38 -33.63 6.65
N GLY A 200 -8.76 -33.59 7.84
CA GLY A 200 -7.36 -33.11 7.99
C GLY A 200 -6.36 -33.84 7.08
N GLY A 201 -6.46 -35.17 6.97
CA GLY A 201 -5.61 -35.95 6.07
C GLY A 201 -5.80 -35.61 4.58
N GLN A 202 -7.04 -35.31 4.16
CA GLN A 202 -7.32 -34.86 2.80
C GLN A 202 -6.72 -33.47 2.53
N LEU A 203 -6.80 -32.57 3.51
CA LEU A 203 -6.19 -31.24 3.41
C LEU A 203 -4.66 -31.31 3.33
N VAL A 204 -4.02 -32.15 4.14
CA VAL A 204 -2.56 -32.40 4.05
C VAL A 204 -2.18 -32.91 2.66
N ALA A 205 -2.94 -33.86 2.11
CA ALA A 205 -2.70 -34.37 0.77
C ALA A 205 -2.86 -33.28 -0.32
N LEU A 206 -3.80 -32.35 -0.14
CA LEU A 206 -3.96 -31.19 -1.02
C LEU A 206 -2.78 -30.21 -0.91
N VAL A 207 -2.28 -29.92 0.29
CA VAL A 207 -1.09 -29.07 0.49
C VAL A 207 0.12 -29.68 -0.22
N ARG A 208 0.35 -31.00 -0.08
CA ARG A 208 1.44 -31.71 -0.77
C ARG A 208 1.31 -31.72 -2.29
N ARG A 209 0.11 -31.49 -2.81
CA ARG A 209 -0.17 -31.27 -4.24
C ARG A 209 -0.18 -29.79 -4.63
N SER A 210 0.40 -28.93 -3.79
CA SER A 210 0.49 -27.47 -3.97
C SER A 210 -0.85 -26.75 -4.00
N PHE A 211 -1.90 -27.31 -3.39
CA PHE A 211 -3.18 -26.63 -3.20
C PHE A 211 -3.18 -25.89 -1.86
N TRP A 212 -2.55 -24.71 -1.85
CA TRP A 212 -2.27 -23.91 -0.65
C TRP A 212 -3.47 -23.40 0.16
N PRO A 213 -4.68 -23.21 -0.39
CA PRO A 213 -5.85 -22.87 0.44
C PRO A 213 -6.15 -23.92 1.53
N ALA A 214 -5.78 -25.19 1.32
CA ALA A 214 -5.92 -26.23 2.33
C ALA A 214 -5.04 -25.97 3.58
N LEU A 215 -3.90 -25.28 3.43
CA LEU A 215 -3.02 -24.96 4.56
C LEU A 215 -3.66 -23.94 5.51
N VAL A 216 -4.31 -22.91 4.95
CA VAL A 216 -5.04 -21.90 5.75
C VAL A 216 -6.21 -22.55 6.48
N GLU A 217 -6.93 -23.44 5.80
CA GLU A 217 -8.03 -24.19 6.39
C GLU A 217 -7.58 -25.09 7.55
N LEU A 218 -6.41 -25.74 7.45
CA LEU A 218 -5.80 -26.47 8.57
C LEU A 218 -5.51 -25.55 9.76
N GLY A 219 -4.93 -24.37 9.50
CA GLY A 219 -4.69 -23.35 10.53
C GLY A 219 -5.97 -22.90 11.21
N ARG A 220 -7.03 -22.63 10.45
CA ARG A 220 -8.37 -22.24 10.95
C ARG A 220 -9.00 -23.29 11.85
N ARG A 221 -8.67 -24.57 11.64
CA ARG A 221 -9.12 -25.69 12.47
C ARG A 221 -8.25 -25.91 13.72
N GLY A 222 -7.19 -25.12 13.92
CA GLY A 222 -6.24 -25.32 15.01
C GLY A 222 -5.32 -26.53 14.81
N ASP A 223 -5.19 -27.04 13.58
CA ASP A 223 -4.41 -28.26 13.32
C ASP A 223 -2.90 -27.94 13.31
N LEU A 224 -2.20 -28.47 14.33
CA LEU A 224 -0.76 -28.24 14.50
C LEU A 224 0.11 -28.90 13.43
N VAL A 225 -0.47 -29.76 12.57
CA VAL A 225 0.25 -30.29 11.39
C VAL A 225 0.76 -29.19 10.47
N VAL A 226 0.17 -27.99 10.51
CA VAL A 226 0.67 -26.80 9.80
C VAL A 226 2.13 -26.51 10.16
N LEU A 227 2.51 -26.71 11.43
CA LEU A 227 3.88 -26.47 11.91
C LEU A 227 4.86 -27.50 11.34
N GLU A 228 4.44 -28.76 11.22
CA GLU A 228 5.24 -29.82 10.58
C GLU A 228 5.39 -29.55 9.08
N LEU A 229 4.30 -29.18 8.40
CA LEU A 229 4.30 -28.83 6.98
C LEU A 229 5.18 -27.61 6.67
N ALA A 230 5.28 -26.64 7.60
CA ALA A 230 6.17 -25.50 7.45
C ALA A 230 7.66 -25.91 7.40
N GLU A 231 8.02 -26.97 8.12
CA GLU A 231 9.39 -27.51 8.20
C GLU A 231 9.74 -28.41 7.01
N GLU A 232 8.74 -28.91 6.28
CA GLU A 232 8.94 -29.74 5.08
C GLU A 232 9.55 -28.92 3.93
N ARG A 233 10.88 -29.00 3.79
CA ARG A 233 11.62 -28.31 2.71
C ARG A 233 11.12 -28.64 1.29
N ALA A 234 10.55 -29.83 1.08
CA ALA A 234 10.01 -30.25 -0.21
C ALA A 234 8.78 -29.45 -0.66
N LEU A 235 8.10 -28.75 0.25
CA LEU A 235 6.92 -27.93 -0.04
C LEU A 235 7.25 -26.48 -0.39
N ARG A 236 8.53 -26.09 -0.27
CA ARG A 236 8.98 -24.72 -0.50
C ARG A 236 9.02 -24.40 -1.98
N ASN A 237 8.66 -23.18 -2.32
CA ASN A 237 8.79 -22.65 -3.68
C ASN A 237 10.26 -22.34 -4.02
N ALA A 238 10.50 -21.88 -5.25
CA ALA A 238 11.85 -21.53 -5.71
C ALA A 238 12.55 -20.45 -4.88
N TRP A 239 11.81 -19.68 -4.08
CA TRP A 239 12.32 -18.61 -3.23
C TRP A 239 12.43 -19.08 -1.76
N GLY A 240 12.27 -20.37 -1.51
CA GLY A 240 12.35 -21.01 -0.19
C GLY A 240 11.08 -20.88 0.66
N GLY A 241 10.09 -20.10 0.25
CA GLY A 241 8.87 -19.85 1.03
C GLY A 241 7.79 -20.91 0.81
N LEU A 242 6.93 -21.12 1.82
CA LEU A 242 5.71 -21.92 1.70
C LEU A 242 4.51 -20.99 1.46
N PRO A 243 3.86 -21.02 0.28
CA PRO A 243 2.74 -20.13 0.01
C PRO A 243 1.62 -20.28 1.04
N ARG A 244 1.04 -19.15 1.46
CA ARG A 244 -0.04 -19.07 2.46
C ARG A 244 0.32 -19.48 3.89
N LEU A 245 1.59 -19.83 4.19
CA LEU A 245 2.01 -20.19 5.55
C LEU A 245 1.72 -19.09 6.57
N ALA A 246 2.08 -17.84 6.29
CA ALA A 246 1.77 -16.71 7.18
C ALA A 246 0.27 -16.58 7.50
N GLY A 247 -0.60 -16.91 6.53
CA GLY A 247 -2.05 -16.94 6.75
C GLY A 247 -2.47 -18.06 7.71
N ALA A 248 -1.95 -19.27 7.51
CA ALA A 248 -2.23 -20.41 8.38
C ALA A 248 -1.71 -20.21 9.82
N LEU A 249 -0.52 -19.62 9.98
CA LEU A 249 0.05 -19.31 11.30
C LEU A 249 -0.78 -18.26 12.05
N ARG A 250 -1.31 -17.24 11.36
CA ARG A 250 -2.23 -16.28 11.96
C ARG A 250 -3.51 -16.94 12.47
N GLU A 251 -4.04 -17.91 11.74
CA GLU A 251 -5.22 -18.68 12.17
C GLU A 251 -4.91 -19.57 13.39
N LEU A 252 -3.73 -20.20 13.44
CA LEU A 252 -3.28 -20.95 14.64
C LEU A 252 -3.10 -20.04 15.86
N GLY A 253 -2.65 -18.81 15.63
CA GLY A 253 -2.41 -17.81 16.65
C GLY A 253 -1.43 -18.28 17.73
N ALA A 254 -1.83 -18.11 19.00
CA ALA A 254 -0.98 -18.44 20.15
C ALA A 254 -0.58 -19.93 20.24
N ALA A 255 -1.30 -20.84 19.58
CA ALA A 255 -0.95 -22.26 19.55
C ALA A 255 0.39 -22.52 18.84
N ALA A 256 0.83 -21.63 17.96
CA ALA A 256 2.12 -21.71 17.28
C ALA A 256 3.31 -21.27 18.14
N LEU A 257 3.10 -20.62 19.30
CA LEU A 257 4.16 -19.99 20.09
C LEU A 257 5.32 -20.92 20.47
N PRO A 258 5.10 -22.15 20.99
CA PRO A 258 6.21 -23.02 21.38
C PRO A 258 7.13 -23.32 20.20
N ARG A 259 6.57 -23.49 19.00
CA ARG A 259 7.36 -23.76 17.80
C ARG A 259 7.99 -22.50 17.22
N ALA A 260 7.28 -21.37 17.25
CA ALA A 260 7.80 -20.09 16.81
C ALA A 260 9.07 -19.66 17.55
N ARG A 261 9.15 -19.93 18.86
CA ARG A 261 10.37 -19.68 19.66
C ARG A 261 11.57 -20.48 19.17
N ILE A 262 11.35 -21.74 18.78
CA ILE A 262 12.40 -22.60 18.22
C ILE A 262 12.83 -22.05 16.85
N TRP A 263 11.87 -21.69 15.99
CA TRP A 263 12.17 -21.14 14.67
C TRP A 263 12.94 -19.83 14.74
N ALA A 264 12.52 -18.90 15.61
CA ALA A 264 13.17 -17.60 15.78
C ALA A 264 14.63 -17.70 16.25
N ALA A 265 15.02 -18.80 16.89
CA ALA A 265 16.38 -19.07 17.33
C ALA A 265 17.17 -19.98 16.38
N GLY A 266 16.56 -20.45 15.29
CA GLY A 266 17.16 -21.41 14.36
C GLY A 266 17.87 -20.77 13.17
N ASP A 267 18.59 -21.60 12.40
CA ASP A 267 19.38 -21.16 11.24
C ASP A 267 18.56 -20.98 9.94
N ASP A 268 17.28 -21.37 9.94
CA ASP A 268 16.42 -21.26 8.77
C ASP A 268 15.76 -19.87 8.73
N ALA A 269 16.36 -18.94 7.98
CA ALA A 269 15.96 -17.53 7.95
C ALA A 269 14.46 -17.30 7.67
N LEU A 270 13.82 -18.13 6.85
CA LEU A 270 12.40 -17.97 6.52
C LEU A 270 11.50 -18.46 7.66
N LEU A 271 11.84 -19.57 8.30
CA LEU A 271 11.14 -20.00 9.50
C LEU A 271 11.39 -19.03 10.65
N ALA A 272 12.60 -18.51 10.80
CA ALA A 272 12.93 -17.50 11.79
C ALA A 272 12.06 -16.25 11.62
N ALA A 273 11.90 -15.74 10.39
CA ALA A 273 11.01 -14.62 10.10
C ALA A 273 9.54 -14.92 10.51
N HIS A 274 9.02 -16.10 10.18
CA HIS A 274 7.67 -16.51 10.62
C HIS A 274 7.57 -16.71 12.14
N GLY A 275 8.64 -17.17 12.78
CA GLY A 275 8.75 -17.24 14.22
C GLY A 275 8.59 -15.85 14.84
N ILE A 276 9.37 -14.87 14.33
CA ILE A 276 9.30 -13.47 14.74
C ILE A 276 7.88 -12.90 14.55
N ASP A 277 7.19 -13.18 13.44
CA ASP A 277 5.80 -12.76 13.24
C ASP A 277 4.87 -13.27 14.35
N VAL A 278 4.95 -14.56 14.67
CA VAL A 278 4.13 -15.18 15.72
C VAL A 278 4.49 -14.63 17.11
N LEU A 279 5.78 -14.42 17.40
CA LEU A 279 6.23 -13.82 18.67
C LEU A 279 5.73 -12.36 18.78
N ALA A 280 5.75 -11.60 17.69
CA ALA A 280 5.26 -10.23 17.69
C ALA A 280 3.76 -10.17 18.01
N ASP A 281 2.96 -11.04 17.41
CA ASP A 281 1.51 -11.04 17.58
C ASP A 281 1.06 -11.67 18.91
N HIS A 282 1.75 -12.72 19.38
CA HIS A 282 1.28 -13.54 20.52
C HIS A 282 2.26 -13.70 21.68
N GLY A 283 3.54 -13.36 21.50
CA GLY A 283 4.58 -13.55 22.50
C GLY A 283 4.36 -12.76 23.79
N ASP A 284 5.20 -13.05 24.79
CA ASP A 284 5.15 -12.45 26.12
C ASP A 284 6.47 -11.73 26.47
N ALA A 285 6.65 -11.34 27.73
CA ALA A 285 7.84 -10.62 28.19
C ALA A 285 9.15 -11.39 27.96
N GLY A 286 9.11 -12.73 27.89
CA GLY A 286 10.28 -13.57 27.60
C GLY A 286 10.77 -13.46 26.16
N ASP A 287 9.94 -12.99 25.23
CA ASP A 287 10.28 -12.88 23.80
C ASP A 287 10.87 -11.50 23.45
N LEU A 288 10.97 -10.60 24.43
CA LEU A 288 11.37 -9.21 24.23
C LEU A 288 12.77 -9.07 23.63
N ASP A 289 13.74 -9.89 24.03
CA ASP A 289 15.14 -9.77 23.56
C ASP A 289 15.25 -10.14 22.08
N VAL A 290 14.59 -11.24 21.70
CA VAL A 290 14.52 -11.72 20.33
C VAL A 290 13.85 -10.68 19.42
N LEU A 291 12.71 -10.10 19.84
CA LEU A 291 12.03 -9.07 19.06
C LEU A 291 12.84 -7.78 18.94
N LEU A 292 13.52 -7.35 20.01
CA LEU A 292 14.38 -6.15 19.96
C LEU A 292 15.57 -6.34 19.02
N GLN A 293 16.20 -7.52 19.06
CA GLN A 293 17.29 -7.87 18.17
C GLN A 293 16.81 -7.89 16.72
N ALA A 294 15.70 -8.56 16.43
CA ALA A 294 15.11 -8.61 15.10
C ALA A 294 14.78 -7.22 14.54
N LEU A 295 14.19 -6.32 15.35
CA LEU A 295 13.95 -4.93 14.93
C LEU A 295 15.26 -4.19 14.63
N THR A 296 16.27 -4.36 15.49
CA THR A 296 17.56 -3.67 15.34
C THR A 296 18.28 -4.12 14.07
N ASP A 297 18.34 -5.42 13.83
CA ASP A 297 18.99 -5.98 12.64
C ASP A 297 18.27 -5.55 11.36
N ALA A 298 16.93 -5.60 11.35
CA ALA A 298 16.12 -5.15 10.23
C ALA A 298 16.35 -3.67 9.90
N VAL A 299 16.36 -2.79 10.92
CA VAL A 299 16.61 -1.36 10.74
C VAL A 299 18.03 -1.09 10.24
N GLN A 300 19.04 -1.79 10.77
CA GLN A 300 20.43 -1.66 10.33
C GLN A 300 20.64 -2.14 8.89
N ALA A 301 19.97 -3.23 8.50
CA ALA A 301 20.01 -3.75 7.14
C ALA A 301 19.18 -2.92 6.15
N GLY A 302 18.30 -2.05 6.64
CA GLY A 302 17.30 -1.37 5.81
C GLY A 302 16.19 -2.31 5.30
N ASP A 303 16.01 -3.47 5.94
CA ASP A 303 14.92 -4.41 5.65
C ASP A 303 13.65 -3.96 6.39
N TRP A 304 12.95 -3.00 5.80
CA TRP A 304 11.78 -2.39 6.44
C TRP A 304 10.59 -3.33 6.56
N CYS A 305 10.50 -4.35 5.70
CA CYS A 305 9.47 -5.38 5.78
C CYS A 305 9.69 -6.27 7.01
N ALA A 306 10.93 -6.72 7.23
CA ALA A 306 11.28 -7.48 8.43
C ALA A 306 11.13 -6.67 9.73
N ALA A 307 11.19 -5.34 9.67
CA ALA A 307 11.01 -4.47 10.84
C ALA A 307 9.55 -4.36 11.32
N GLU A 308 8.55 -4.68 10.48
CA GLU A 308 7.14 -4.41 10.76
C GLU A 308 6.59 -5.19 11.97
N ALA A 309 6.74 -6.52 11.95
CA ALA A 309 6.22 -7.36 13.02
C ALA A 309 6.94 -7.09 14.36
N PRO A 310 8.29 -7.07 14.45
CA PRO A 310 9.00 -6.68 15.66
C PRO A 310 8.55 -5.32 16.22
N ALA A 311 8.37 -4.31 15.37
CA ALA A 311 7.92 -2.99 15.81
C ALA A 311 6.53 -3.05 16.46
N ARG A 312 5.56 -3.72 15.83
CA ARG A 312 4.23 -3.94 16.43
C ARG A 312 4.32 -4.69 17.76
N GLY A 313 5.07 -5.79 17.79
CA GLY A 313 5.19 -6.66 18.96
C GLY A 313 5.79 -5.95 20.17
N LEU A 314 6.88 -5.20 19.97
CA LEU A 314 7.51 -4.40 21.03
C LEU A 314 6.58 -3.30 21.55
N GLY A 315 5.75 -2.71 20.69
CA GLY A 315 4.69 -1.79 21.10
C GLY A 315 3.63 -2.48 21.97
N ARG A 316 3.11 -3.62 21.51
CA ARG A 316 2.11 -4.43 22.24
C ARG A 316 2.62 -4.81 23.64
N LEU A 317 3.90 -5.19 23.74
CA LEU A 317 4.57 -5.57 24.98
C LEU A 317 5.08 -4.37 25.80
N ARG A 318 4.86 -3.13 25.34
CA ARG A 318 5.26 -1.88 26.01
C ARG A 318 6.76 -1.82 26.34
N ALA A 319 7.59 -2.29 25.41
CA ALA A 319 9.02 -2.42 25.60
C ALA A 319 9.74 -1.05 25.50
N ALA A 320 9.84 -0.31 26.60
CA ALA A 320 10.43 1.04 26.60
C ALA A 320 11.85 1.13 25.99
N ARG A 321 12.64 0.07 26.13
CA ARG A 321 13.98 -0.06 25.52
C ARG A 321 14.00 -0.04 23.99
N ALA A 322 12.87 -0.34 23.33
CA ALA A 322 12.75 -0.28 21.88
C ALA A 322 12.59 1.15 21.35
N ALA A 323 12.34 2.14 22.23
CA ALA A 323 12.07 3.51 21.80
C ALA A 323 13.17 4.09 20.88
N PRO A 324 14.48 3.98 21.17
CA PRO A 324 15.51 4.56 20.30
C PRO A 324 15.46 4.03 18.86
N VAL A 325 15.43 2.70 18.69
CA VAL A 325 15.41 2.05 17.36
C VAL A 325 14.10 2.35 16.62
N LEU A 326 12.96 2.41 17.32
CA LEU A 326 11.68 2.79 16.71
C LEU A 326 11.68 4.24 16.19
N ARG A 327 12.32 5.17 16.91
CA ARG A 327 12.45 6.57 16.47
C ARG A 327 13.36 6.69 15.25
N GLU A 328 14.44 5.90 15.22
CA GLU A 328 15.33 5.79 14.07
C GLU A 328 14.59 5.23 12.86
N ALA A 329 13.88 4.11 13.03
CA ALA A 329 13.07 3.48 11.99
C ALA A 329 12.04 4.46 11.40
N TRP A 330 11.30 5.17 12.26
CA TRP A 330 10.35 6.21 11.81
C TRP A 330 11.02 7.30 10.96
N ALA A 331 12.25 7.66 11.32
CA ALA A 331 12.98 8.69 10.62
C ALA A 331 13.51 8.22 9.27
N ALA A 332 14.06 7.00 9.22
CA ALA A 332 14.85 6.46 8.12
C ALA A 332 14.04 5.70 7.06
N THR A 333 12.94 5.05 7.47
CA THR A 333 12.21 4.11 6.61
C THR A 333 11.79 4.69 5.27
N THR A 334 12.09 3.94 4.22
CA THR A 334 11.72 4.23 2.83
C THR A 334 10.43 3.52 2.43
N HIS A 335 10.08 2.46 3.16
CA HIS A 335 8.86 1.68 3.00
C HIS A 335 7.71 2.33 3.78
N SER A 336 6.78 2.99 3.08
CA SER A 336 5.67 3.70 3.71
C SER A 336 4.75 2.79 4.53
N TYR A 337 4.55 1.55 4.09
CA TYR A 337 3.71 0.55 4.75
C TYR A 337 4.22 0.24 6.16
N ALA A 338 5.54 0.10 6.31
CA ALA A 338 6.17 -0.18 7.61
C ALA A 338 5.94 0.93 8.64
N ARG A 339 5.67 2.17 8.21
CA ARG A 339 5.44 3.29 9.15
C ARG A 339 4.21 3.07 10.03
N ALA A 340 3.18 2.37 9.58
CA ALA A 340 2.01 2.10 10.40
C ALA A 340 2.36 1.21 11.60
N ASP A 341 3.24 0.25 11.38
CA ASP A 341 3.70 -0.71 12.37
C ASP A 341 4.74 -0.10 13.31
N ILE A 342 5.65 0.72 12.77
CA ILE A 342 6.57 1.53 13.56
C ILE A 342 5.81 2.52 14.46
N LEU A 343 4.77 3.19 13.95
CA LEU A 343 3.93 4.10 14.73
C LEU A 343 3.18 3.35 15.83
N THR A 344 2.67 2.15 15.53
CA THR A 344 2.06 1.27 16.54
C THR A 344 3.06 0.91 17.63
N GLY A 345 4.28 0.54 17.24
CA GLY A 345 5.43 0.33 18.12
C GLY A 345 5.70 1.51 19.04
N LEU A 346 5.88 2.70 18.46
CA LEU A 346 6.16 3.95 19.20
C LEU A 346 5.08 4.28 20.22
N ARG A 347 3.81 4.11 19.87
CA ARG A 347 2.68 4.39 20.78
C ARG A 347 2.70 3.49 22.03
N GLY A 348 3.11 2.24 21.88
CA GLY A 348 3.18 1.29 22.98
C GLY A 348 4.47 1.37 23.80
N ALA A 349 5.62 1.49 23.12
CA ALA A 349 6.94 1.52 23.75
C ALA A 349 7.33 2.90 24.29
N ALA A 350 6.83 3.99 23.70
CA ALA A 350 7.15 5.37 24.09
C ALA A 350 5.89 6.26 24.11
N PRO A 351 4.88 5.94 24.94
CA PRO A 351 3.60 6.66 24.96
C PRO A 351 3.74 8.16 25.23
N GLN A 352 4.74 8.57 26.01
CA GLN A 352 5.05 9.99 26.29
C GLN A 352 5.43 10.80 25.05
N ASP A 353 5.90 10.13 24.00
CA ASP A 353 6.29 10.74 22.73
C ASP A 353 5.22 10.54 21.65
N ALA A 354 4.17 9.75 21.91
CA ALA A 354 3.24 9.30 20.87
C ALA A 354 2.59 10.46 20.13
N ASP A 355 2.22 11.53 20.85
CA ASP A 355 1.51 12.67 20.29
C ASP A 355 2.28 13.38 19.17
N ARG A 356 3.61 13.54 19.28
CA ARG A 356 4.38 14.17 18.20
C ARG A 356 4.38 13.34 16.92
N TYR A 357 4.35 12.02 17.04
CA TYR A 357 4.35 11.11 15.89
C TYR A 357 2.95 10.97 15.29
N LEU A 358 1.92 10.95 16.12
CA LEU A 358 0.52 11.00 15.70
C LEU A 358 0.20 12.31 14.96
N ASP A 359 0.66 13.44 15.50
CA ASP A 359 0.54 14.74 14.83
C ASP A 359 1.28 14.72 13.48
N GLU A 360 2.48 14.14 13.43
CA GLU A 360 3.17 13.98 12.16
C GLU A 360 2.37 13.14 11.16
N ALA A 361 1.86 12.01 11.62
CA ALA A 361 1.22 10.96 10.84
C ALA A 361 -0.07 11.41 10.14
N LEU A 362 -0.78 12.44 10.63
CA LEU A 362 -1.97 13.00 9.94
C LEU A 362 -1.68 13.59 8.54
N ASP A 363 -0.41 13.83 8.21
CA ASP A 363 0.04 14.27 6.89
C ASP A 363 0.93 13.24 6.17
N ASP A 364 1.05 12.01 6.68
CA ASP A 364 1.81 10.95 6.02
C ASP A 364 1.17 10.56 4.68
N CYS A 365 1.96 10.02 3.75
CA CYS A 365 1.44 9.51 2.49
C CYS A 365 0.64 8.21 2.65
N GLU A 366 0.92 7.43 3.68
CA GLU A 366 0.29 6.13 3.87
C GLU A 366 -1.09 6.25 4.56
N PRO A 367 -2.21 5.85 3.92
CA PRO A 367 -3.53 5.92 4.54
C PRO A 367 -3.62 5.13 5.84
N ARG A 368 -2.95 3.97 5.96
CA ARG A 368 -2.93 3.20 7.23
C ARG A 368 -2.31 3.99 8.39
N VAL A 369 -1.28 4.79 8.10
CA VAL A 369 -0.62 5.69 9.08
C VAL A 369 -1.57 6.83 9.47
N ARG A 370 -2.21 7.48 8.49
CA ARG A 370 -3.20 8.54 8.76
C ARG A 370 -4.40 8.02 9.55
N ARG A 371 -4.90 6.82 9.25
CA ARG A 371 -6.00 6.17 9.96
C ARG A 371 -5.65 5.95 11.43
N LEU A 372 -4.48 5.38 11.70
CA LEU A 372 -3.99 5.19 13.07
C LEU A 372 -3.89 6.53 13.83
N ALA A 373 -3.43 7.58 13.14
CA ALA A 373 -3.36 8.93 13.69
C ALA A 373 -4.73 9.51 14.02
N CYS A 374 -5.70 9.39 13.11
CA CYS A 374 -7.09 9.81 13.34
C CYS A 374 -7.70 9.08 14.54
N THR A 375 -7.58 7.75 14.61
CA THR A 375 -8.13 6.95 15.72
C THR A 375 -7.55 7.34 17.08
N ALA A 376 -6.24 7.62 17.12
CA ALA A 376 -5.53 7.88 18.38
C ALA A 376 -5.32 9.38 18.68
N ALA A 377 -5.91 10.28 17.90
CA ALA A 377 -5.61 11.71 17.97
C ALA A 377 -5.93 12.31 19.36
N ALA A 378 -5.00 13.10 19.91
CA ALA A 378 -5.25 13.88 21.12
C ALA A 378 -6.20 15.06 20.84
N PRO A 379 -6.84 15.66 21.88
CA PRO A 379 -7.75 16.80 21.69
C PRO A 379 -7.17 17.98 20.89
N ALA A 380 -5.88 18.25 21.03
CA ALA A 380 -5.19 19.31 20.29
C ALA A 380 -5.14 19.08 18.77
N MET A 381 -5.32 17.83 18.31
CA MET A 381 -5.23 17.44 16.91
C MET A 381 -6.60 17.43 16.21
N LEU A 382 -7.71 17.61 16.93
CA LEU A 382 -9.06 17.41 16.38
C LEU A 382 -9.41 18.33 15.21
N ALA A 383 -8.84 19.54 15.14
CA ALA A 383 -8.99 20.41 13.98
C ALA A 383 -8.42 19.77 12.70
N ARG A 384 -7.29 19.08 12.82
CA ARG A 384 -6.66 18.38 11.70
C ARG A 384 -7.40 17.08 11.36
N VAL A 385 -7.94 16.38 12.36
CA VAL A 385 -8.82 15.22 12.14
C VAL A 385 -10.08 15.62 11.37
N ARG A 386 -10.72 16.75 11.69
CA ARG A 386 -11.85 17.30 10.91
C ARG A 386 -11.46 17.53 9.45
N ALA A 387 -10.30 18.15 9.22
CA ALA A 387 -9.78 18.36 7.86
C ALA A 387 -9.47 17.06 7.10
N ARG A 388 -9.30 15.90 7.77
CA ARG A 388 -9.21 14.59 7.12
C ARG A 388 -10.58 14.03 6.75
N ARG A 389 -11.53 14.08 7.68
CA ARG A 389 -12.93 13.68 7.44
C ARG A 389 -13.53 14.42 6.24
N ASP A 390 -13.23 15.71 6.14
CA ASP A 390 -13.82 16.63 5.17
C ASP A 390 -13.03 16.72 3.84
N ASP A 391 -11.87 16.07 3.70
CA ASP A 391 -11.13 16.01 2.43
C ASP A 391 -11.80 14.98 1.50
N PRO A 392 -12.41 15.40 0.37
CA PRO A 392 -13.16 14.51 -0.51
C PRO A 392 -12.27 13.49 -1.24
N LEU A 393 -10.96 13.72 -1.29
CA LEU A 393 -10.00 12.78 -1.89
C LEU A 393 -9.23 11.97 -0.83
N GLU A 394 -9.57 12.12 0.46
CA GLU A 394 -9.01 11.26 1.48
C GLU A 394 -9.60 9.85 1.40
N ASN A 395 -8.79 8.86 1.78
CA ASN A 395 -9.17 7.46 1.82
C ASN A 395 -10.38 7.25 2.75
N ASP A 396 -11.33 6.41 2.31
CA ASP A 396 -12.59 6.20 3.03
C ASP A 396 -12.40 5.64 4.44
N GLU A 397 -11.44 4.73 4.66
CA GLU A 397 -11.16 4.22 6.01
C GLU A 397 -10.57 5.31 6.91
N VAL A 398 -9.78 6.23 6.36
CA VAL A 398 -9.24 7.39 7.10
C VAL A 398 -10.36 8.36 7.45
N ARG A 399 -11.27 8.63 6.51
CA ARG A 399 -12.45 9.49 6.73
C ARG A 399 -13.39 8.90 7.77
N ALA A 400 -13.63 7.59 7.73
CA ALA A 400 -14.42 6.87 8.72
C ALA A 400 -13.77 6.96 10.12
N ALA A 401 -12.48 6.65 10.24
CA ALA A 401 -11.76 6.76 11.51
C ALA A 401 -11.74 8.19 12.06
N ALA A 402 -11.65 9.20 11.19
CA ALA A 402 -11.74 10.59 11.58
C ALA A 402 -13.15 10.97 12.09
N ALA A 403 -14.20 10.51 11.41
CA ALA A 403 -15.58 10.71 11.83
C ALA A 403 -15.85 10.09 13.21
N ASP A 404 -15.45 8.82 13.40
CA ASP A 404 -15.59 8.11 14.66
C ASP A 404 -14.91 8.85 15.81
N ARG A 405 -13.65 9.27 15.61
CA ARG A 405 -12.88 10.01 16.61
C ARG A 405 -13.57 11.29 17.06
N LEU A 406 -14.24 11.99 16.13
CA LEU A 406 -14.95 13.23 16.39
C LEU A 406 -16.30 12.99 17.08
N HIS A 407 -16.93 11.83 16.86
CA HIS A 407 -18.19 11.47 17.49
C HIS A 407 -18.04 11.05 18.95
N THR A 408 -16.98 10.31 19.31
CA THR A 408 -16.73 9.86 20.70
C THR A 408 -16.68 11.03 21.70
N ARG A 409 -16.36 12.25 21.26
CA ARG A 409 -16.32 13.45 22.12
C ARG A 409 -17.70 14.10 22.38
N HIS A 410 -18.77 13.63 21.74
CA HIS A 410 -20.12 14.10 22.08
C HIS A 410 -20.75 13.33 23.25
N GLN A 411 -20.06 12.31 23.79
CA GLN A 411 -20.55 11.45 24.88
C GLN A 411 -19.74 11.54 26.18
N ASP A 412 -18.61 12.26 26.17
CA ASP A 412 -17.82 12.66 27.34
C ASP A 412 -17.98 14.17 27.60
#